data_AF-A0A1G3UDJ2-F1
#
_entry.id   AF-A0A1G3UDJ2-F1
#
_cell.length_a   1.000
_cell.length_b   1.000
_cell.length_c   1.000
_cell.angle_alpha   90.00
_cell.angle_beta   90.00
_cell.angle_gamma   90.00
#
_symmetry.space_group_name_H-M   'P 1'
#
loop_
_entity.id
_entity.type
_entity.pdbx_description
1 polymer ?
#
loop_
_entity_poly.entity_id
_entity_poly.type
_entity_poly.pdbx_seq_one_letter_code
_entity_poly.pdbx_strand_id
1 'polypeptide(L)'
;MSGRGRSLFSLSTLLASFFGAAMIAAAFAYFNYKFSEYKFIDFKEFIFYEKKDIFTPFEDKYIVIFYSSKDKKSAKLIAETNLNYPILAIDYYNEVHENSKYTTFLRSGTKTSLGFIQRFNIYEIPSIFFIKKTKEQIYKQDSMIRKLDNLNELSNKIKDLQ
;
A
#
# COMPACT_ATOMS: atom_id res chain seq x y z
N MET A 1 23.09 -64.34 -9.75
CA MET A 1 23.30 -63.25 -10.72
C MET A 1 21.93 -62.96 -11.34
N SER A 2 21.34 -61.77 -11.43
CA SER A 2 21.81 -60.39 -11.36
C SER A 2 20.63 -59.49 -10.95
N GLY A 3 20.82 -58.58 -9.99
CA GLY A 3 19.84 -57.54 -9.70
C GLY A 3 19.71 -56.59 -10.89
N ARG A 4 18.58 -56.64 -11.59
CA ARG A 4 18.25 -55.69 -12.67
C ARG A 4 17.91 -54.34 -12.03
N GLY A 5 18.87 -53.43 -12.03
CA GLY A 5 18.68 -52.05 -11.58
C GLY A 5 17.54 -51.40 -12.36
N ARG A 6 16.51 -50.91 -11.64
CA ARG A 6 15.47 -50.05 -12.21
C ARG A 6 16.15 -48.78 -12.72
N SER A 7 16.19 -48.59 -14.04
CA SER A 7 16.70 -47.36 -14.65
C SER A 7 15.84 -46.18 -14.17
N LEU A 8 16.43 -45.29 -13.38
CA LEU A 8 15.82 -44.04 -12.91
C LEU A 8 15.67 -42.99 -14.04
N PHE A 9 16.07 -43.35 -15.26
CA PHE A 9 16.02 -42.50 -16.46
C PHE A 9 14.99 -43.04 -17.45
N SER A 10 13.74 -43.15 -17.04
CA SER A 10 12.65 -43.38 -17.99
C SER A 10 12.22 -42.05 -18.61
N LEU A 11 11.82 -42.06 -19.89
CA LEU A 11 11.33 -40.86 -20.59
C LEU A 11 10.18 -40.18 -19.83
N SER A 12 9.34 -40.96 -19.15
CA SER A 12 8.27 -40.45 -18.29
C SER A 12 8.80 -39.75 -17.04
N THR A 13 9.88 -40.24 -16.41
CA THR A 13 10.55 -39.55 -15.29
C THR A 13 11.17 -38.23 -15.75
N LEU A 14 11.80 -38.21 -16.93
CA LEU A 14 12.37 -36.98 -17.50
C LEU A 14 11.27 -35.95 -17.82
N LEU A 15 10.20 -36.37 -18.49
CA LEU A 15 9.04 -35.50 -18.77
C LEU A 15 8.37 -35.02 -17.49
N ALA A 16 8.16 -35.88 -16.49
CA ALA A 16 7.57 -35.48 -15.22
C ALA A 16 8.45 -34.47 -14.47
N SER A 17 9.77 -34.64 -14.48
CA SER A 17 10.71 -33.66 -13.90
C SER A 17 10.69 -32.33 -14.66
N PHE A 18 10.61 -32.36 -15.99
CA PHE A 18 10.48 -31.17 -16.83
C PHE A 18 9.17 -30.42 -16.55
N PHE A 19 8.02 -31.10 -16.57
CA PHE A 19 6.73 -30.49 -16.28
C PHE A 19 6.63 -30.02 -14.83
N GLY A 20 7.18 -30.76 -13.87
CA GLY A 20 7.29 -30.33 -12.47
C GLY A 20 8.08 -29.04 -12.33
N ALA A 21 9.28 -28.98 -12.94
CA ALA A 21 10.09 -27.77 -12.95
C ALA A 21 9.41 -26.60 -13.69
N ALA A 22 8.77 -26.87 -14.83
CA ALA A 22 8.04 -25.87 -15.61
C ALA A 22 6.85 -25.29 -14.83
N MET A 23 6.09 -26.11 -14.11
CA MET A 23 4.98 -25.65 -13.26
C MET A 23 5.49 -24.77 -12.11
N ILE A 24 6.59 -25.16 -11.45
CA ILE A 24 7.21 -24.34 -10.39
C ILE A 24 7.70 -23.01 -10.97
N ALA A 25 8.38 -23.03 -12.11
CA ALA A 25 8.85 -21.82 -12.77
C ALA A 25 7.70 -20.90 -13.19
N ALA A 26 6.61 -21.46 -13.73
CA ALA A 26 5.42 -20.71 -14.11
C ALA A 26 4.71 -20.12 -12.89
N ALA A 27 4.53 -20.89 -11.81
CA ALA A 27 3.97 -20.39 -10.56
C ALA A 27 4.85 -19.27 -9.98
N PHE A 28 6.17 -19.47 -9.93
CA PHE A 28 7.12 -18.45 -9.48
C PHE A 28 7.07 -17.18 -10.33
N ALA A 29 7.06 -17.31 -11.67
CA ALA A 29 6.94 -16.17 -12.57
C ALA A 29 5.62 -15.42 -12.37
N TYR A 30 4.50 -16.14 -12.25
CA TYR A 30 3.18 -15.56 -11.99
C TYR A 30 3.13 -14.82 -10.65
N PHE A 31 3.63 -15.44 -9.58
CA PHE A 31 3.66 -14.80 -8.25
C PHE A 31 4.57 -13.58 -8.24
N ASN A 32 5.74 -13.61 -8.87
CA ASN A 32 6.60 -12.43 -8.98
C ASN A 32 5.96 -11.32 -9.82
N TYR A 33 5.32 -11.67 -10.92
CA TYR A 33 4.56 -10.70 -11.73
C TYR A 33 3.48 -10.04 -10.87
N LYS A 34 2.64 -10.81 -10.17
CA LYS A 34 1.61 -10.27 -9.28
C LYS A 34 2.18 -9.52 -8.08
N PHE A 35 3.34 -9.93 -7.57
CA PHE A 35 4.01 -9.23 -6.49
C PHE A 35 4.57 -7.88 -6.94
N SER A 36 5.04 -7.78 -8.18
CA SER A 36 5.52 -6.53 -8.78
C SER A 36 4.42 -5.48 -8.97
N GLU A 37 3.15 -5.91 -9.05
CA GLU A 37 2.00 -5.01 -9.06
C GLU A 37 1.74 -4.34 -7.69
N TYR A 38 2.26 -4.93 -6.60
CA TYR A 38 2.08 -4.33 -5.27
C TYR A 38 2.95 -3.10 -5.10
N LYS A 39 2.31 -2.04 -4.63
CA LYS A 39 2.95 -0.78 -4.32
C LYS A 39 3.29 -0.75 -2.84
N PHE A 40 4.53 -0.40 -2.55
CA PHE A 40 5.04 -0.32 -1.19
C PHE A 40 5.45 1.12 -0.86
N ILE A 41 5.28 1.49 0.41
CA ILE A 41 5.83 2.68 1.05
C ILE A 41 6.90 2.18 2.02
N ASP A 42 8.13 2.62 1.84
CA ASP A 42 9.14 2.56 2.88
C ASP A 42 9.24 3.93 3.54
N PHE A 43 8.84 4.05 4.81
CA PHE A 43 8.89 5.32 5.55
C PHE A 43 10.32 5.77 5.89
N LYS A 44 11.35 4.94 5.62
CA LYS A 44 12.77 5.37 5.62
C LYS A 44 13.17 6.08 4.31
N GLU A 45 12.49 5.79 3.21
CA GLU A 45 12.74 6.43 1.91
C GLU A 45 11.77 7.58 1.64
N PHE A 46 10.48 7.35 1.88
CA PHE A 46 9.43 8.36 1.83
C PHE A 46 9.33 9.09 3.16
N ILE A 47 10.18 10.10 3.33
CA ILE A 47 10.21 10.91 4.55
C ILE A 47 9.01 11.86 4.60
N PHE A 48 8.14 11.63 5.59
CA PHE A 48 7.03 12.51 5.94
C PHE A 48 7.30 13.22 7.26
N TYR A 49 6.69 14.39 7.43
CA TYR A 49 6.83 15.23 8.61
C TYR A 49 5.49 15.45 9.28
N GLU A 50 5.46 15.21 10.58
CA GLU A 50 4.38 15.61 11.47
C GLU A 50 4.81 16.92 12.15
N LYS A 51 4.13 18.03 11.84
CA LYS A 51 4.51 19.36 12.33
C LYS A 51 6.00 19.63 12.09
N LYS A 52 6.89 19.44 13.07
CA LYS A 52 8.33 19.70 12.96
C LYS A 52 9.18 18.43 12.92
N ASP A 53 8.62 17.28 13.26
CA ASP A 53 9.35 16.03 13.44
C ASP A 53 9.14 15.08 12.27
N ILE A 54 10.10 14.18 12.05
CA ILE A 54 9.95 13.10 11.07
C ILE A 54 8.92 12.11 11.61
N PHE A 55 7.88 11.86 10.82
CA PHE A 55 6.87 10.88 11.16
C PHE A 55 7.43 9.46 11.09
N THR A 56 7.12 8.64 12.09
CA THR A 56 7.45 7.22 12.11
C THR A 56 6.18 6.41 12.35
N PRO A 57 5.82 5.46 11.46
CA PRO A 57 4.60 4.68 11.61
C PRO A 57 4.77 3.61 12.70
N PHE A 58 3.75 3.47 13.55
CA PHE A 58 3.74 2.54 14.68
C PHE A 58 2.71 1.41 14.52
N GLU A 59 1.55 1.70 13.93
CA GLU A 59 0.41 0.79 13.80
C GLU A 59 0.57 -0.18 12.63
N ASP A 60 -0.07 -1.35 12.73
CA ASP A 60 0.04 -2.38 11.69
C ASP A 60 -0.76 -2.07 10.43
N LYS A 61 -1.75 -1.17 10.53
CA LYS A 61 -2.62 -0.77 9.43
C LYS A 61 -2.94 0.71 9.52
N TYR A 62 -2.95 1.36 8.37
CA TYR A 62 -3.35 2.76 8.23
C TYR A 62 -4.27 2.96 7.04
N ILE A 63 -5.11 3.98 7.14
CA ILE A 63 -5.81 4.58 6.02
C ILE A 63 -4.97 5.75 5.55
N VAL A 64 -4.52 5.72 4.30
CA VAL A 64 -3.79 6.84 3.71
C VAL A 64 -4.77 7.70 2.94
N ILE A 65 -4.77 8.99 3.23
CA ILE A 65 -5.55 10.00 2.53
C ILE A 65 -4.58 11.02 1.95
N PHE A 66 -4.44 11.03 0.63
CA PHE A 66 -3.70 12.07 -0.08
C PHE A 66 -4.67 13.17 -0.49
N TYR A 67 -4.54 14.37 0.06
CA TYR A 67 -5.53 15.45 -0.08
C TYR A 67 -4.87 16.80 -0.40
N SER A 68 -5.70 17.82 -0.64
CA SER A 68 -5.29 19.21 -0.81
C SER A 68 -5.88 20.06 0.30
N SER A 69 -5.03 20.72 1.09
CA SER A 69 -5.45 21.74 2.07
C SER A 69 -6.06 23.00 1.44
N LYS A 70 -5.79 23.25 0.15
CA LYS A 70 -6.47 24.34 -0.60
C LYS A 70 -7.96 24.08 -0.82
N ASP A 71 -8.41 22.83 -0.72
CA ASP A 71 -9.83 22.56 -0.57
C ASP A 71 -10.27 22.83 0.88
N LYS A 72 -10.97 23.95 1.07
CA LYS A 72 -11.38 24.51 2.37
C LYS A 72 -12.13 23.52 3.26
N LYS A 73 -12.74 22.47 2.71
CA LYS A 73 -13.52 21.49 3.48
C LYS A 73 -12.74 20.20 3.78
N SER A 74 -11.72 19.88 3.01
CA SER A 74 -11.03 18.58 3.07
C SER A 74 -10.37 18.33 4.43
N ALA A 75 -9.54 19.26 4.91
CA ALA A 75 -8.82 19.06 6.19
C ALA A 75 -9.78 18.90 7.38
N LYS A 76 -10.83 19.72 7.44
CA LYS A 76 -11.84 19.67 8.52
C LYS A 76 -12.60 18.34 8.50
N LEU A 77 -13.07 17.93 7.33
CA LEU A 77 -13.81 16.68 7.17
C LEU A 77 -12.94 15.47 7.52
N ILE A 78 -11.67 15.45 7.10
CA ILE A 78 -10.74 14.38 7.47
C ILE A 78 -10.55 14.34 9.00
N ALA A 79 -10.34 15.49 9.65
CA ALA A 79 -10.13 15.56 11.10
C ALA A 79 -11.34 15.04 11.90
N GLU A 80 -12.55 15.30 11.41
CA GLU A 80 -13.83 14.88 12.01
C GLU A 80 -14.21 13.43 11.66
N THR A 81 -13.55 12.83 10.67
CA THR A 81 -13.85 11.45 10.27
C THR A 81 -13.30 10.49 11.33
N ASN A 82 -14.21 9.75 11.97
CA ASN A 82 -13.86 8.68 12.89
C ASN A 82 -13.91 7.35 12.15
N LEU A 83 -12.74 6.80 11.84
CA LEU A 83 -12.59 5.47 11.24
C LEU A 83 -11.95 4.54 12.28
N ASN A 84 -12.30 3.26 12.25
CA ASN A 84 -11.73 2.25 13.16
C ASN A 84 -10.22 2.01 12.97
N TYR A 85 -9.61 2.67 11.99
CA TYR A 85 -8.18 2.61 11.71
C TYR A 85 -7.57 4.01 11.72
N PRO A 86 -6.32 4.16 12.19
CA PRO A 86 -5.60 5.42 12.18
C PRO A 86 -5.40 5.92 10.75
N ILE A 87 -5.52 7.24 10.59
CA ILE A 87 -5.48 7.94 9.31
C ILE A 87 -4.14 8.67 9.18
N LEU A 88 -3.47 8.48 8.04
CA LEU A 88 -2.33 9.28 7.60
C LEU A 88 -2.80 10.22 6.49
N ALA A 89 -3.02 11.48 6.84
CA ALA A 89 -3.50 12.51 5.92
C ALA A 89 -2.31 13.29 5.35
N ILE A 90 -1.90 12.96 4.13
CA ILE A 90 -0.75 13.58 3.45
C ILE A 90 -1.27 14.77 2.62
N ASP A 91 -0.84 15.98 2.98
CA ASP A 91 -1.22 17.20 2.27
C ASP A 91 -0.31 17.47 1.07
N TYR A 92 -0.90 17.61 -0.11
CA TYR A 92 -0.21 18.01 -1.33
C TYR A 92 0.42 19.41 -1.23
N TYR A 93 -0.20 20.34 -0.50
CA TYR A 93 0.28 21.72 -0.38
C TYR A 93 1.13 21.98 0.87
N ASN A 94 1.39 20.96 1.69
CA ASN A 94 2.24 21.03 2.88
C ASN A 94 1.83 22.11 3.90
N GLU A 95 0.54 22.38 4.05
CA GLU A 95 0.02 23.23 5.12
C GLU A 95 0.13 22.51 6.48
N VAL A 96 0.39 23.30 7.53
CA VAL A 96 0.50 22.76 8.89
C VAL A 96 -0.90 22.60 9.46
N HIS A 97 -1.22 21.39 9.89
CA HIS A 97 -2.46 21.08 10.59
C HIS A 97 -2.17 20.39 11.93
N GLU A 98 -3.07 20.62 12.88
CA GLU A 98 -3.06 19.92 14.16
C GLU A 98 -3.65 18.51 13.99
N ASN A 99 -3.02 17.52 14.62
CA ASN A 99 -3.55 16.15 14.61
C ASN A 99 -4.89 16.07 15.33
N SER A 100 -5.73 15.15 14.86
CA SER A 100 -6.92 14.72 15.60
C SER A 100 -6.66 13.40 16.32
N LYS A 101 -7.64 12.92 17.10
CA LYS A 101 -7.51 11.67 17.87
C LYS A 101 -7.12 10.46 17.00
N TYR A 102 -7.56 10.43 15.75
CA TYR A 102 -7.33 9.30 14.82
C TYR A 102 -6.65 9.71 13.53
N THR A 103 -6.33 10.99 13.35
CA THR A 103 -5.69 11.49 12.13
C THR A 103 -4.37 12.17 12.45
N THR A 104 -3.31 11.66 11.83
CA THR A 104 -2.01 12.33 11.76
C THR A 104 -1.92 13.08 10.44
N PHE A 105 -1.74 14.40 10.52
CA PHE A 105 -1.53 15.23 9.33
C PHE A 105 -0.04 15.28 8.98
N LEU A 106 0.25 14.89 7.75
CA LEU A 106 1.60 14.70 7.25
C LEU A 106 1.90 15.65 6.11
N ARG A 107 3.15 16.10 6.09
CA ARG A 107 3.74 16.92 5.03
C ARG A 107 4.92 16.19 4.44
N SER A 108 5.29 16.52 3.22
CA SER A 108 6.42 15.92 2.54
C SER A 108 7.16 16.90 1.64
N GLY A 109 8.47 16.70 1.51
CA GLY A 109 9.25 17.43 0.50
C GLY A 109 8.77 17.10 -0.92
N THR A 110 8.98 18.01 -1.87
CA THR A 110 8.49 17.87 -3.26
C THR A 110 8.89 16.55 -3.92
N LYS A 111 10.14 16.08 -3.70
CA LYS A 111 10.62 14.79 -4.21
C LYS A 111 9.79 13.62 -3.68
N THR A 112 9.53 13.61 -2.37
CA THR A 112 8.72 12.59 -1.71
C THR A 112 7.28 12.63 -2.23
N SER A 113 6.66 13.81 -2.30
CA SER A 113 5.29 13.97 -2.82
C SER A 113 5.16 13.48 -4.26
N LEU A 114 6.08 13.87 -5.15
CA LEU A 114 6.07 13.44 -6.54
C LEU A 114 6.29 11.93 -6.68
N GLY A 115 7.29 11.39 -5.98
CA GLY A 115 7.55 9.96 -5.96
C GLY A 115 6.35 9.17 -5.43
N PHE A 116 5.64 9.72 -4.44
CA PHE A 116 4.46 9.10 -3.85
C PHE A 116 3.30 9.09 -4.87
N ILE A 117 3.02 10.22 -5.52
CA ILE A 117 2.02 10.33 -6.59
C ILE A 117 2.30 9.31 -7.71
N GLN A 118 3.55 9.22 -8.16
CA GLN A 118 3.96 8.30 -9.23
C GLN A 118 3.86 6.83 -8.78
N ARG A 119 4.40 6.49 -7.60
CA ARG A 119 4.36 5.14 -7.04
C ARG A 119 2.92 4.65 -6.93
N PHE A 120 2.03 5.50 -6.45
CA PHE A 120 0.63 5.16 -6.23
C PHE A 120 -0.26 5.38 -7.45
N ASN A 121 0.23 5.98 -8.54
CA ASN A 121 -0.60 6.37 -9.70
C ASN A 121 -1.80 7.22 -9.25
N ILE A 122 -1.53 8.22 -8.41
CA ILE A 122 -2.56 9.15 -7.92
C ILE A 122 -2.83 10.17 -9.02
N TYR A 123 -4.00 10.09 -9.66
CA TYR A 123 -4.42 11.02 -10.71
C TYR A 123 -5.42 12.06 -10.22
N GLU A 124 -6.04 11.82 -9.07
CA GLU A 124 -7.12 12.64 -8.54
C GLU A 124 -6.96 12.80 -7.01
N ILE A 125 -7.44 13.92 -6.49
CA ILE A 125 -7.43 14.24 -5.07
C ILE A 125 -8.84 14.61 -4.59
N PRO A 126 -9.25 14.23 -3.36
CA PRO A 126 -8.50 13.35 -2.46
C PRO A 126 -8.51 11.89 -2.92
N SER A 127 -7.42 11.17 -2.64
CA SER A 127 -7.24 9.75 -2.93
C SER A 127 -7.09 8.95 -1.65
N ILE A 128 -7.81 7.82 -1.54
CA ILE A 128 -7.80 6.98 -0.33
C ILE A 128 -7.48 5.54 -0.63
N PHE A 129 -6.64 4.96 0.21
CA PHE A 129 -6.34 3.53 0.19
C PHE A 129 -5.81 3.06 1.54
N PHE A 130 -5.87 1.75 1.75
CA PHE A 130 -5.34 1.10 2.94
C PHE A 130 -3.90 0.68 2.71
N ILE A 131 -3.09 0.79 3.75
CA ILE A 131 -1.76 0.19 3.80
C ILE A 131 -1.65 -0.72 5.00
N LYS A 132 -0.89 -1.80 4.84
CA LYS A 132 -0.62 -2.79 5.88
C LYS A 132 0.88 -3.01 6.02
N LYS A 133 1.34 -3.03 7.26
CA LYS A 133 2.74 -3.29 7.61
C LYS A 133 3.17 -4.66 7.12
N THR A 134 4.30 -4.72 6.45
CA THR A 134 4.91 -5.98 6.02
C THR A 134 6.15 -6.29 6.85
N LYS A 135 7.04 -5.32 7.00
CA LYS A 135 8.28 -5.45 7.78
C LYS A 135 8.78 -4.07 8.18
N GLU A 136 9.16 -3.90 9.44
CA GLU A 136 9.74 -2.65 9.96
C GLU A 136 8.89 -1.42 9.59
N GLN A 137 9.43 -0.51 8.76
CA GLN A 137 8.78 0.70 8.26
C GLN A 137 8.28 0.56 6.82
N ILE A 138 8.18 -0.68 6.32
CA ILE A 138 7.69 -1.00 4.98
C ILE A 138 6.23 -1.41 5.07
N TYR A 139 5.40 -0.74 4.31
CA TYR A 139 3.97 -0.95 4.22
C TYR A 139 3.58 -1.24 2.78
N LYS A 140 2.67 -2.19 2.60
CA LYS A 140 2.11 -2.58 1.31
C LYS A 140 0.72 -1.97 1.14
N GLN A 141 0.39 -1.53 -0.07
CA GLN A 141 -0.98 -1.18 -0.44
C GLN A 141 -1.89 -2.41 -0.36
N ASP A 142 -2.93 -2.30 0.46
CA ASP A 142 -3.87 -3.38 0.80
C ASP A 142 -5.27 -3.16 0.21
N SER A 143 -5.46 -2.09 -0.58
CA SER A 143 -6.72 -1.81 -1.28
C SER A 143 -6.50 -1.08 -2.60
N MET A 144 -7.49 -1.10 -3.49
CA MET A 144 -7.53 -0.18 -4.64
C MET A 144 -7.58 1.27 -4.16
N ILE A 145 -6.99 2.17 -4.95
CA ILE A 145 -7.11 3.62 -4.73
C ILE A 145 -8.49 4.03 -5.19
N ARG A 146 -9.22 4.71 -4.32
CA ARG A 146 -10.56 5.21 -4.64
C ARG A 146 -10.52 6.72 -4.75
N LYS A 147 -11.13 7.22 -5.83
CA LYS A 147 -11.56 8.61 -5.93
C LYS A 147 -12.65 8.86 -4.90
N LEU A 148 -12.63 10.06 -4.36
CA LEU A 148 -13.51 10.47 -3.30
C LEU A 148 -14.56 11.42 -3.88
N ASP A 149 -15.65 10.85 -4.40
CA ASP A 149 -16.72 11.68 -5.01
C ASP A 149 -17.59 12.41 -3.96
N ASN A 150 -17.41 12.16 -2.66
CA ASN A 150 -17.70 13.07 -1.54
C ASN A 150 -17.19 12.47 -0.21
N LEU A 151 -16.61 13.26 0.69
CA LEU A 151 -16.10 12.80 2.01
C LEU A 151 -17.20 12.18 2.89
N ASN A 152 -18.45 12.57 2.66
CA ASN A 152 -19.61 11.94 3.28
C ASN A 152 -19.82 10.48 2.82
N GLU A 153 -19.48 10.15 1.58
CA GLU A 153 -19.55 8.77 1.09
C GLU A 153 -18.44 7.89 1.68
N LEU A 154 -17.31 8.45 2.11
CA LEU A 154 -16.23 7.70 2.73
C LEU A 154 -16.70 7.03 4.02
N SER A 155 -17.42 7.76 4.87
CA SER A 155 -18.02 7.23 6.10
C SER A 155 -19.01 6.10 5.82
N ASN A 156 -19.78 6.20 4.72
CA ASN A 156 -20.76 5.19 4.32
C ASN A 156 -20.09 3.95 3.68
N LYS A 157 -19.14 4.14 2.74
CA LYS A 157 -18.43 3.05 2.05
C LYS A 157 -17.49 2.26 2.95
N ILE A 158 -17.00 2.84 4.05
CA ILE A 158 -16.16 2.12 5.01
C ILE A 158 -16.99 1.17 5.88
N LYS A 159 -18.28 1.45 6.13
CA LYS A 159 -19.19 0.49 6.77
C LYS A 159 -19.38 -0.77 5.91
N ASP A 160 -19.37 -0.62 4.59
CA ASP A 160 -19.52 -1.74 3.64
C ASP A 160 -18.23 -2.56 3.45
N LEU A 161 -17.09 -2.13 4.01
CA LEU A 161 -15.80 -2.84 3.99
C LEU A 161 -15.51 -3.56 5.32
N GLN A 162 -16.49 -3.61 6.23
CA GLN A 162 -16.50 -4.42 7.45
C GLN A 162 -17.14 -5.78 7.19
#